data_AF-A0A084VUE1-F1
#
_entry.id   AF-A0A084VUE1-F1
#
_cell.length_a   1.000
_cell.length_b   1.000
_cell.length_c   1.000
_cell.angle_alpha   90.00
_cell.angle_beta   90.00
_cell.angle_gamma   90.00
#
_symmetry.space_group_name_H-M   'P 1'
#
loop_
_entity.id
_entity.type
_entity.pdbx_description
1 polymer ?
#
loop_
_entity_poly.entity_id
_entity_poly.type
_entity_poly.pdbx_seq_one_letter_code
_entity_poly.pdbx_strand_id
1 'polypeptide(L)'
;MTLPPNAPHSLANMLTLVDDICYYAGDRSVDFNWYTRRIGLACIYKTAELYMLQDNSTGYEKTWQFLERRMEEASLVHEFLVKSEGATHQLQNAVGSAFTTARNILGLNFDRR
;
A
#
# COMPACT_ATOMS: atom_id res chain seq x y z
N MET A 1 25.95 2.91 4.93
CA MET A 1 25.16 2.05 5.84
C MET A 1 24.83 0.67 5.24
N THR A 2 25.41 0.30 4.10
CA THR A 2 25.07 -0.91 3.33
C THR A 2 26.02 -2.08 3.57
N LEU A 3 26.95 -1.96 4.52
CA LEU A 3 27.82 -3.07 4.87
C LEU A 3 26.94 -4.20 5.45
N PRO A 4 27.06 -5.46 4.97
CA PRO A 4 26.20 -6.56 5.37
C PRO A 4 25.94 -6.71 6.88
N PRO A 5 26.93 -6.52 7.78
CA PRO A 5 26.67 -6.64 9.22
C PRO A 5 25.79 -5.51 9.79
N ASN A 6 25.76 -4.32 9.17
CA ASN A 6 25.00 -3.16 9.64
C ASN A 6 23.63 -3.03 8.95
N ALA A 7 23.40 -3.80 7.88
CA ALA A 7 22.13 -3.85 7.17
C ALA A 7 20.91 -4.16 8.06
N PRO A 8 20.91 -5.20 8.93
CA PRO A 8 19.73 -5.50 9.74
C PRO A 8 19.44 -4.41 10.78
N HIS A 9 20.49 -3.84 11.39
CA HIS A 9 20.32 -2.77 12.38
C HIS A 9 19.82 -1.46 11.74
N SER A 10 20.38 -1.09 10.59
CA SER A 10 19.90 0.10 9.86
C SER A 10 18.47 -0.05 9.35
N LEU A 11 18.07 -1.25 8.90
CA LEU A 11 16.70 -1.54 8.49
C LEU A 11 15.74 -1.47 9.68
N ALA A 12 16.11 -2.04 10.82
CA ALA A 12 15.29 -1.99 12.04
C ALA A 12 15.03 -0.54 12.46
N ASN A 13 16.09 0.28 12.53
CA ASN A 13 15.96 1.70 12.88
C ASN A 13 15.07 2.47 11.89
N MET A 14 15.18 2.17 10.59
CA MET A 14 14.32 2.77 9.58
C MET A 14 12.84 2.39 9.77
N LEU A 15 12.56 1.11 10.03
CA LEU A 15 11.20 0.64 10.23
C LEU A 15 10.59 1.22 11.51
N THR A 16 11.36 1.35 12.60
CA THR A 16 10.91 2.04 13.82
C THR A 16 10.57 3.50 13.55
N LEU A 17 11.43 4.22 12.82
CA LEU A 17 11.17 5.62 12.46
C LEU A 17 9.88 5.77 11.63
N VAL A 18 9.68 4.89 10.65
CA VAL A 18 8.46 4.87 9.82
C VAL A 18 7.23 4.56 10.66
N ASP A 19 7.34 3.61 11.60
CA ASP A 19 6.26 3.26 12.52
C ASP A 19 5.87 4.44 13.41
N ASP A 20 6.86 5.16 13.95
CA ASP A 20 6.64 6.38 14.74
C ASP A 20 5.92 7.45 13.92
N ILE A 21 6.34 7.70 12.67
CA ILE A 21 5.66 8.68 11.80
C ILE A 21 4.21 8.26 11.55
N CYS A 22 3.95 6.98 11.23
CA CYS A 22 2.59 6.48 11.04
C CYS A 22 1.74 6.59 12.32
N TYR A 23 2.34 6.34 13.48
CA TYR A 23 1.69 6.48 14.78
C TYR A 23 1.28 7.92 15.05
N TYR A 24 2.20 8.88 14.87
CA TYR A 24 1.91 10.31 15.04
C TYR A 24 0.98 10.87 13.97
N ALA A 25 0.97 10.30 12.77
CA ALA A 25 0.00 10.61 11.72
C ALA A 25 -1.43 10.10 12.02
N GLY A 26 -1.59 9.29 13.09
CA GLY A 26 -2.89 8.79 13.53
C GLY A 26 -3.42 7.61 12.71
N ASP A 27 -2.56 6.91 11.96
CA ASP A 27 -2.97 5.75 11.18
C ASP A 27 -3.36 4.56 12.08
N ARG A 28 -4.62 4.13 12.00
CA ARG A 28 -5.18 2.98 12.74
C ARG A 28 -5.48 1.77 11.85
N SER A 29 -4.88 1.71 10.68
CA SER A 29 -5.01 0.57 9.77
C SER A 29 -4.49 -0.71 10.43
N VAL A 30 -5.19 -1.86 10.30
CA VAL A 30 -4.78 -3.14 10.94
C VAL A 30 -4.55 -4.26 9.91
N ASP A 31 -5.14 -4.13 8.71
CA ASP A 31 -5.09 -5.15 7.64
C ASP A 31 -3.93 -4.90 6.66
N PHE A 32 -4.04 -5.40 5.41
CA PHE A 32 -3.06 -5.17 4.33
C PHE A 32 -2.63 -3.70 4.20
N ASN A 33 -3.56 -2.78 4.45
CA ASN A 33 -3.30 -1.34 4.48
C ASN A 33 -2.19 -0.92 5.46
N TRP A 34 -2.04 -1.60 6.60
CA TRP A 34 -0.96 -1.36 7.57
C TRP A 34 0.43 -1.58 6.95
N TYR A 35 0.58 -2.66 6.18
CA TYR A 35 1.84 -3.00 5.49
C TYR A 35 2.10 -2.04 4.33
N THR A 36 1.10 -1.78 3.51
CA THR A 36 1.22 -0.89 2.34
C THR A 36 1.65 0.52 2.76
N ARG A 37 1.08 1.06 3.85
CA ARG A 37 1.43 2.40 4.35
C ARG A 37 2.87 2.48 4.85
N ARG A 38 3.32 1.51 5.65
CA ARG A 38 4.69 1.49 6.18
C ARG A 38 5.73 1.24 5.10
N ILE A 39 5.50 0.26 4.22
CA ILE A 39 6.41 -0.02 3.11
C ILE A 39 6.45 1.17 2.14
N GLY A 40 5.29 1.76 1.84
CA GLY A 40 5.18 2.98 1.03
C GLY A 40 5.98 4.14 1.62
N LEU A 41 5.75 4.46 2.89
CA LEU A 41 6.45 5.55 3.57
C LEU A 41 7.96 5.31 3.67
N ALA A 42 8.39 4.08 3.99
CA ALA A 42 9.80 3.70 3.98
C ALA A 42 10.45 3.91 2.61
N CYS A 43 9.75 3.53 1.53
CA CYS A 43 10.22 3.70 0.16
C CYS A 43 10.33 5.18 -0.22
N ILE A 44 9.32 5.99 0.11
CA ILE A 44 9.33 7.44 -0.12
C ILE A 44 10.51 8.09 0.63
N TYR A 45 10.68 7.76 1.91
CA TYR A 45 11.78 8.28 2.71
C TYR A 45 13.15 7.96 2.09
N LYS A 46 13.39 6.70 1.71
CA LYS A 46 14.67 6.27 1.12
C LYS A 46 14.91 6.86 -0.26
N THR A 47 13.88 6.97 -1.09
CA THR A 47 14.02 7.60 -2.42
C THR A 47 14.25 9.10 -2.30
N ALA A 48 13.60 9.78 -1.37
CA ALA A 48 13.83 11.18 -1.06
C ALA A 48 15.25 11.42 -0.51
N GLU A 49 15.73 10.57 0.40
CA GLU A 49 17.10 10.60 0.92
C GLU A 49 18.13 10.47 -0.22
N LEU A 50 17.94 9.51 -1.13
CA LEU A 50 18.81 9.33 -2.30
C LEU A 50 18.76 10.51 -3.29
N TYR A 51 17.59 11.12 -3.46
CA TYR A 51 17.43 12.30 -4.31
C TYR A 51 18.12 13.51 -3.69
N MET A 52 17.99 13.70 -2.37
CA MET A 52 18.64 14.77 -1.62
C MET A 52 20.16 14.74 -1.75
N LEU A 53 20.77 13.55 -1.81
CA LEU A 53 22.22 13.40 -2.01
C LEU A 53 22.72 13.96 -3.35
N GLN A 54 21.84 14.06 -4.35
CA GLN A 54 22.17 14.56 -5.70
C GLN A 54 21.71 16.02 -5.90
N ASP A 55 20.90 16.54 -4.99
CA ASP A 55 20.31 17.86 -5.09
C ASP A 55 21.26 18.93 -4.54
N ASN A 56 21.70 19.83 -5.43
CA ASN A 56 22.51 21.01 -5.09
C ASN A 56 21.70 22.31 -5.13
N SER A 57 20.36 22.23 -5.17
CA SER A 57 19.50 23.40 -5.15
C SER A 57 19.53 24.12 -3.79
N THR A 58 19.31 25.43 -3.81
CA THR A 58 19.25 26.25 -2.59
C THR A 58 18.11 25.76 -1.69
N GLY A 59 18.44 25.28 -0.50
CA GLY A 59 17.43 24.81 0.46
C GLY A 59 16.74 23.49 0.09
N TYR A 60 17.29 22.72 -0.86
CA TYR A 60 16.73 21.43 -1.29
C TYR A 60 15.31 21.51 -1.87
N GLU A 61 14.95 22.63 -2.50
CA GLU A 61 13.61 22.87 -3.04
C GLU A 61 13.15 21.75 -4.00
N LYS A 62 14.07 21.23 -4.83
CA LYS A 62 13.75 20.13 -5.75
C LYS A 62 13.44 18.84 -5.02
N THR A 63 14.12 18.58 -3.90
CA THR A 63 13.85 17.42 -3.04
C THR A 63 12.47 17.51 -2.41
N TRP A 64 12.05 18.70 -1.95
CA TRP A 64 10.71 18.90 -1.40
C TRP A 64 9.60 18.70 -2.44
N GLN A 65 9.78 19.25 -3.65
CA GLN A 65 8.85 19.00 -4.77
C GLN A 65 8.80 17.51 -5.16
N PHE A 66 9.95 16.84 -5.17
CA PHE A 66 10.01 15.40 -5.41
C PHE A 66 9.25 14.60 -4.36
N LEU A 67 9.43 14.96 -3.07
CA LEU A 67 8.76 14.32 -1.95
C LEU A 67 7.24 14.47 -2.06
N GLU A 68 6.76 15.68 -2.35
CA GLU A 68 5.33 15.97 -2.52
C GLU A 68 4.71 15.10 -3.61
N ARG A 69 5.34 15.05 -4.79
CA ARG A 69 4.88 14.17 -5.89
C ARG A 69 4.85 12.69 -5.50
N ARG A 70 5.85 12.21 -4.73
CA ARG A 70 5.89 10.82 -4.25
C ARG A 70 4.76 10.52 -3.26
N MET A 71 4.39 11.49 -2.40
CA MET A 71 3.25 11.36 -1.50
C MET A 71 1.93 11.30 -2.25
N GLU A 72 1.75 12.14 -3.28
CA GLU A 72 0.57 12.09 -4.17
C GLU A 72 0.47 10.73 -4.87
N GLU A 73 1.55 10.26 -5.49
CA GLU A 73 1.61 8.94 -6.13
C GLU A 73 1.24 7.81 -5.16
N ALA A 74 1.73 7.86 -3.92
CA ALA A 74 1.41 6.86 -2.89
C ALA A 74 -0.07 6.87 -2.49
N SER A 75 -0.69 8.06 -2.41
CA SER A 75 -2.12 8.18 -2.15
C SER A 75 -2.98 7.56 -3.26
N LEU A 76 -2.60 7.79 -4.52
CA LEU A 76 -3.28 7.23 -5.69
C LEU A 76 -3.16 5.70 -5.75
N VAL A 77 -1.97 5.17 -5.47
CA VAL A 77 -1.75 3.71 -5.41
C VAL A 77 -2.58 3.09 -4.29
N HIS A 78 -2.65 3.75 -3.13
CA HIS A 78 -3.47 3.27 -2.01
C HIS A 78 -4.96 3.23 -2.37
N GLU A 79 -5.49 4.30 -2.97
CA GLU A 79 -6.88 4.35 -3.44
C GLU A 79 -7.17 3.25 -4.48
N PHE A 80 -6.25 3.06 -5.44
CA PHE A 80 -6.38 2.01 -6.45
C PHE A 80 -6.42 0.61 -5.84
N LEU A 81 -5.57 0.33 -4.85
CA LEU A 81 -5.55 -0.96 -4.14
C LEU A 81 -6.86 -1.21 -3.39
N VAL A 82 -7.35 -0.22 -2.62
CA VAL A 82 -8.62 -0.34 -1.87
C VAL A 82 -9.80 -0.56 -2.83
N LYS A 83 -9.83 0.16 -3.95
CA LYS A 83 -10.89 0.02 -4.96
C LYS A 83 -10.85 -1.35 -5.65
N SER A 84 -9.66 -1.91 -5.87
CA SER A 84 -9.48 -3.24 -6.47
C SER A 84 -10.02 -4.36 -5.55
N GLU A 85 -9.76 -4.28 -4.25
CA GLU A 85 -10.31 -5.22 -3.27
C GLU A 85 -11.85 -5.14 -3.23
N GLY A 86 -12.41 -3.92 -3.22
CA GLY A 86 -13.85 -3.72 -3.27
C GLY A 86 -14.49 -4.27 -4.55
N ALA A 87 -13.85 -4.07 -5.71
CA ALA A 87 -14.34 -4.55 -6.99
C ALA A 87 -14.28 -6.08 -7.12
N THR A 88 -13.24 -6.72 -6.60
CA THR A 88 -13.10 -8.19 -6.64
C THR A 88 -14.14 -8.88 -5.76
N HIS A 89 -14.43 -8.35 -4.57
CA HIS A 89 -15.50 -8.87 -3.71
C HIS A 89 -16.90 -8.72 -4.33
N GLN A 90 -17.18 -7.58 -4.97
CA GLN A 90 -18.45 -7.37 -5.66
C GLN A 90 -18.61 -8.32 -6.86
N LEU A 91 -17.55 -8.54 -7.64
CA LEU A 91 -17.56 -9.49 -8.76
C LEU A 91 -17.74 -10.94 -8.30
N GLN A 92 -17.05 -11.38 -7.24
CA GLN A 92 -17.21 -12.73 -6.71
C GLN A 92 -18.64 -13.00 -6.25
N ASN A 93 -19.23 -12.06 -5.51
CA ASN A 93 -20.60 -12.19 -5.04
C ASN A 93 -21.61 -12.12 -6.19
N ALA A 94 -21.42 -11.22 -7.16
CA ALA A 94 -22.30 -11.10 -8.33
C ALA A 94 -22.26 -12.34 -9.24
N VAL A 95 -21.09 -12.91 -9.47
CA VAL A 95 -20.93 -14.16 -10.26
C VAL A 95 -21.53 -15.34 -9.52
N GLY A 96 -21.30 -15.46 -8.21
CA GLY A 96 -21.91 -16.50 -7.38
C GLY A 96 -23.44 -16.41 -7.37
N SER A 97 -24.00 -15.20 -7.24
CA SER A 97 -25.46 -14.98 -7.28
C SER A 97 -26.05 -15.21 -8.67
N ALA A 98 -25.35 -14.81 -9.73
CA ALA A 98 -25.81 -15.02 -11.10
C ALA A 98 -25.78 -16.52 -11.45
N PHE A 99 -24.74 -17.24 -11.02
CA PHE A 99 -24.61 -18.67 -11.26
C PHE A 99 -25.65 -19.48 -10.46
N THR A 100 -25.88 -19.15 -9.19
CA THR A 100 -26.91 -19.81 -8.39
C THR A 100 -28.32 -19.51 -8.90
N THR A 101 -28.59 -18.27 -9.33
CA THR A 101 -29.87 -17.89 -9.94
C THR A 101 -30.08 -18.60 -11.28
N ALA A 102 -29.07 -18.61 -12.13
CA ALA A 102 -29.12 -19.34 -13.40
C ALA A 102 -29.34 -20.84 -13.18
N ARG A 103 -28.64 -21.45 -12.21
CA ARG A 103 -28.81 -22.85 -11.85
C ARG A 103 -30.22 -23.16 -11.30
N ASN A 104 -30.78 -22.27 -10.50
CA ASN A 104 -32.15 -22.38 -9.98
C ASN A 104 -33.21 -22.23 -11.08
N ILE A 105 -33.01 -21.31 -12.03
CA ILE A 105 -33.92 -21.10 -13.19
C ILE A 105 -33.83 -22.27 -14.18
N LEU A 106 -32.64 -22.84 -14.38
CA LEU A 106 -32.42 -23.98 -15.27
C LEU A 106 -32.91 -25.33 -14.68
N GLY A 107 -33.49 -25.32 -13.47
CA GLY A 107 -34.12 -26.50 -12.88
C GLY A 107 -33.16 -27.64 -12.53
N LEU A 108 -31.85 -27.37 -12.49
CA LEU A 108 -30.81 -28.35 -12.11
C LEU A 108 -30.72 -28.49 -10.58
N ASN A 109 -31.86 -28.72 -9.94
CA ASN A 109 -31.93 -29.22 -8.57
C ASN A 109 -31.94 -30.75 -8.68
N PHE A 110 -30.77 -31.38 -8.57
CA PHE A 110 -30.71 -32.83 -8.37
C PHE A 110 -31.27 -33.12 -6.98
N ASP A 111 -32.58 -33.35 -6.94
CA ASP A 111 -33.29 -33.92 -5.81
C ASP A 111 -32.69 -35.32 -5.56
N ARG A 112 -31.83 -35.42 -4.56
CA ARG A 112 -31.20 -36.68 -4.16
C ARG A 112 -32.00 -37.21 -2.97
N ARG A 113 -32.98 -38.06 -3.27
CA ARG A 113 -33.37 -39.16 -2.37
C ARG A 113 -32.24 -40.17 -2.24
#